data_AF-A0A8J3RML4-F1
#
_entry.id   AF-A0A8J3RML4-F1
#
_cell.length_a   1.000
_cell.length_b   1.000
_cell.length_c   1.000
_cell.angle_alpha   90.00
_cell.angle_beta   90.00
_cell.angle_gamma   90.00
#
_symmetry.space_group_name_H-M   'P 1'
#
loop_
_entity.id
_entity.type
_entity.pdbx_description
1 polymer ?
#
loop_
_entity_poly.entity_id
_entity_poly.type
_entity_poly.pdbx_seq_one_letter_code
_entity_poly.pdbx_strand_id
1 'polypeptide(L)'
;MDDDGPEPLTIGRLSERTGMPVRTIRYWSDVGALPPAGRTEGGYRLYDAASVARLELIRTLRELGLGLEDVRRILERETTVAAVAAVHVKALDAQIRTLLLRRAVLGTVARRRSGTEETKLLNDLARLSADERRRIIEDFVAEVFGGVDADPDIVDPDIGARTRHTAVDLPDDPTPEQVEAWVELAGLVRRPDFRRRMRDMVENDTRERAGEGPQRESEASVWFAKKIVRLVGEARERGVTPDSPEAAGVLDRLLGDMDEAGRTAVLRRLETGVYSEAEHYRRLVAVVRGRPPKPSHGEDFAWLAGALRARA
;
A
#
# COMPACT_ATOMS: atom_id res chain seq x y z
N MET A 1 -39.11 18.39 55.26
CA MET A 1 -38.85 18.31 53.81
C MET A 1 -37.59 17.48 53.74
N ASP A 2 -37.79 16.17 53.73
CA ASP A 2 -36.74 15.19 53.94
C ASP A 2 -35.93 15.09 52.64
N ASP A 3 -34.77 15.72 52.63
CA ASP A 3 -33.74 15.51 51.62
C ASP A 3 -33.01 14.19 51.95
N ASP A 4 -33.73 13.08 51.87
CA ASP A 4 -33.18 11.74 52.09
C ASP A 4 -32.51 11.27 50.80
N GLY A 5 -31.38 11.90 50.50
CA GLY A 5 -30.43 11.36 49.53
C GLY A 5 -29.99 9.96 49.99
N PRO A 6 -29.73 9.01 49.07
CA PRO A 6 -29.43 7.63 49.44
C PRO A 6 -28.28 7.54 50.45
N GLU A 7 -28.51 6.76 51.52
CA GLU A 7 -27.59 6.62 52.66
C GLU A 7 -26.14 6.32 52.20
N PRO A 8 -25.14 7.05 52.71
CA PRO A 8 -23.75 6.90 52.27
C PRO A 8 -23.22 5.49 52.56
N LEU A 9 -22.66 4.86 51.53
CA LEU A 9 -22.19 3.48 51.54
C LEU A 9 -20.76 3.39 52.08
N THR A 10 -20.51 2.44 52.97
CA THR A 10 -19.14 2.01 53.27
C THR A 10 -18.55 1.26 52.07
N ILE A 11 -17.22 1.09 52.04
CA ILE A 11 -16.54 0.37 50.95
C ILE A 11 -17.07 -1.06 50.74
N GLY A 12 -17.49 -1.74 51.82
CA GLY A 12 -18.07 -3.08 51.76
C GLY A 12 -19.45 -3.07 51.09
N ARG A 13 -20.31 -2.13 51.50
CA ARG A 13 -21.63 -1.94 50.86
C ARG A 13 -21.52 -1.50 49.42
N LEU A 14 -20.55 -0.64 49.09
CA LEU A 14 -20.27 -0.23 47.72
C LEU A 14 -19.79 -1.44 46.88
N SER A 15 -18.96 -2.31 47.45
CA SER A 15 -18.52 -3.55 46.83
C SER A 15 -19.68 -4.51 46.55
N GLU A 16 -20.55 -4.74 47.53
CA GLU A 16 -21.77 -5.55 47.36
C GLU A 16 -22.68 -4.99 46.26
N ARG A 17 -22.89 -3.68 46.24
CA ARG A 17 -23.80 -3.02 45.30
C ARG A 17 -23.29 -3.03 43.86
N THR A 18 -21.98 -2.90 43.67
CA THR A 18 -21.37 -2.75 42.33
C THR A 18 -20.69 -4.01 41.81
N GLY A 19 -20.57 -5.05 42.66
CA GLY A 19 -19.82 -6.27 42.37
C GLY A 19 -18.31 -6.08 42.24
N MET A 20 -17.79 -4.86 42.48
CA MET A 20 -16.36 -4.57 42.41
C MET A 20 -15.65 -5.07 43.67
N PRO A 21 -14.49 -5.74 43.57
CA PRO A 21 -13.73 -6.16 44.74
C PRO A 21 -13.36 -4.97 45.62
N VAL A 22 -13.53 -5.10 46.95
CA VAL A 22 -13.12 -4.08 47.94
C VAL A 22 -11.69 -3.60 47.71
N ARG A 23 -10.77 -4.51 47.32
CA ARG A 23 -9.37 -4.16 47.02
C ARG A 23 -9.24 -3.18 45.85
N THR A 24 -10.06 -3.35 44.80
CA THR A 24 -10.08 -2.45 43.63
C THR A 24 -10.63 -1.09 43.99
N ILE A 25 -11.75 -1.04 44.72
CA ILE A 25 -12.36 0.20 45.21
C ILE A 25 -11.37 0.95 46.11
N ARG A 26 -10.69 0.23 47.00
CA ARG A 26 -9.68 0.81 47.91
C ARG A 26 -8.53 1.41 47.12
N TYR A 27 -7.98 0.67 46.17
CA TYR A 27 -6.92 1.14 45.29
C TYR A 27 -7.32 2.41 44.54
N TRP A 28 -8.50 2.45 43.91
CA TRP A 28 -8.98 3.64 43.20
C TRP A 28 -9.24 4.82 44.14
N SER A 29 -9.65 4.57 45.37
CA SER A 29 -9.78 5.63 46.37
C SER A 29 -8.43 6.17 46.83
N ASP A 30 -7.44 5.30 47.05
CA ASP A 30 -6.10 5.68 47.50
C ASP A 30 -5.36 6.51 46.44
N VAL A 31 -5.53 6.18 45.16
CA VAL A 31 -4.93 6.92 44.03
C VAL A 31 -5.78 8.11 43.57
N GLY A 32 -6.85 8.46 44.29
CA GLY A 32 -7.69 9.63 44.01
C GLY A 32 -8.65 9.49 42.83
N ALA A 33 -8.67 8.35 42.13
CA ALA A 33 -9.62 8.09 41.05
C ALA A 33 -11.07 8.02 41.57
N LEU A 34 -11.28 7.55 42.81
CA LEU A 34 -12.57 7.50 43.49
C LEU A 34 -12.49 8.17 44.88
N PRO A 35 -12.50 9.51 44.94
CA PRO A 35 -12.43 10.22 46.21
C PRO A 35 -13.66 9.88 47.06
N PRO A 36 -13.51 9.59 48.37
CA PRO A 36 -14.64 9.33 49.24
C PRO A 36 -15.47 10.62 49.43
N ALA A 37 -16.79 10.49 49.43
CA ALA A 37 -17.71 11.61 49.68
C ALA A 37 -17.63 12.12 51.13
N GLY A 38 -17.15 11.29 52.04
CA GLY A 38 -16.92 11.66 53.44
C GLY A 38 -16.26 10.54 54.23
N ARG A 39 -16.27 10.69 55.54
CA ARG A 39 -15.83 9.65 56.48
C ARG A 39 -16.80 9.54 57.66
N THR A 40 -16.93 8.35 58.22
CA THR A 40 -17.63 8.15 59.49
C THR A 40 -16.83 8.74 60.65
N GLU A 41 -17.45 8.90 61.82
CA GLU A 41 -16.74 9.30 63.06
C GLU A 41 -15.58 8.35 63.41
N GLY A 42 -15.72 7.06 63.09
CA GLY A 42 -14.66 6.05 63.23
C GLY A 42 -13.60 6.07 62.12
N GLY A 43 -13.63 7.03 61.19
CA GLY A 43 -12.63 7.22 60.15
C GLY A 43 -12.80 6.40 58.86
N TYR A 44 -13.88 5.61 58.74
CA TYR A 44 -14.15 4.79 57.56
C TYR A 44 -14.62 5.64 56.37
N ARG A 45 -14.17 5.32 55.15
CA ARG A 45 -14.58 6.00 53.92
C ARG A 45 -16.05 5.75 53.60
N LEU A 46 -16.75 6.82 53.23
CA LEU A 46 -18.14 6.83 52.80
C LEU A 46 -18.25 7.26 51.34
N TYR A 47 -19.20 6.66 50.62
CA TYR A 47 -19.44 6.84 49.20
C TYR A 47 -20.92 7.05 48.93
N ASP A 48 -21.25 8.02 48.09
CA ASP A 48 -22.61 8.40 47.73
C ASP A 48 -23.03 7.82 46.36
N ALA A 49 -24.20 8.22 45.86
CA ALA A 49 -24.66 7.83 44.53
C ALA A 49 -23.73 8.31 43.41
N ALA A 50 -23.10 9.49 43.56
CA ALA A 50 -22.13 10.00 42.60
C ALA A 50 -20.87 9.10 42.53
N SER A 51 -20.45 8.56 43.67
CA SER A 51 -19.37 7.59 43.77
C SER A 51 -19.69 6.29 43.05
N VAL A 52 -20.95 5.82 43.08
CA VAL A 52 -21.39 4.63 42.32
C VAL A 52 -21.27 4.89 40.82
N ALA A 53 -21.85 5.99 40.32
CA ALA A 53 -21.77 6.34 38.90
C ALA A 53 -20.31 6.54 38.43
N ARG A 54 -19.47 7.16 39.28
CA ARG A 54 -18.04 7.31 39.02
C ARG A 54 -17.32 5.98 38.95
N LEU A 55 -17.64 5.03 39.84
CA LEU A 55 -17.05 3.69 39.84
C LEU A 55 -17.42 2.92 38.57
N GLU A 56 -18.69 2.97 38.15
CA GLU A 56 -19.16 2.35 36.90
C GLU A 56 -18.44 2.94 35.69
N LEU A 57 -18.30 4.27 35.63
CA LEU A 57 -17.58 4.92 34.55
C LEU A 57 -16.08 4.52 34.52
N ILE A 58 -15.41 4.48 35.68
CA ILE A 58 -14.02 3.99 35.77
C ILE A 58 -13.93 2.58 35.20
N ARG A 59 -14.85 1.70 35.61
CA ARG A 59 -14.88 0.31 35.14
C ARG A 59 -15.04 0.23 33.63
N THR A 60 -16.04 0.91 33.05
CA THR A 60 -16.29 0.89 31.60
C THR A 60 -15.07 1.39 30.82
N LEU A 61 -14.44 2.49 31.25
CA LEU A 61 -13.27 3.02 30.56
C LEU A 61 -12.05 2.08 30.67
N ARG A 62 -11.87 1.41 31.82
CA ARG A 62 -10.82 0.40 32.01
C ARG A 62 -11.06 -0.84 31.15
N GLU A 63 -12.31 -1.29 31.01
CA GLU A 63 -12.69 -2.40 30.13
C GLU A 63 -12.45 -2.07 28.65
N LEU A 64 -12.56 -0.79 28.25
CA LEU A 64 -12.17 -0.29 26.93
C LEU A 64 -10.65 -0.17 26.73
N GLY A 65 -9.85 -0.56 27.73
CA GLY A 65 -8.38 -0.58 27.66
C GLY A 65 -7.69 0.73 28.03
N LEU A 66 -8.42 1.75 28.51
CA LEU A 66 -7.81 3.03 28.90
C LEU A 66 -6.96 2.87 30.18
N GLY A 67 -5.83 3.57 30.21
CA GLY A 67 -5.00 3.68 31.41
C GLY A 67 -5.71 4.44 32.54
N LEU A 68 -5.34 4.18 33.80
CA LEU A 68 -5.96 4.86 34.94
C LEU A 68 -5.74 6.38 34.92
N GLU A 69 -4.61 6.84 34.35
CA GLU A 69 -4.32 8.27 34.19
C GLU A 69 -5.29 8.94 33.21
N ASP A 70 -5.56 8.32 32.06
CA ASP A 70 -6.55 8.83 31.10
C ASP A 70 -7.95 8.86 31.71
N VAL A 71 -8.30 7.81 32.48
CA VAL A 71 -9.58 7.76 33.21
C VAL A 71 -9.67 8.91 34.21
N ARG A 72 -8.61 9.20 34.95
CA ARG A 72 -8.57 10.33 35.90
C ARG A 72 -8.79 11.67 35.19
N ARG A 73 -8.08 11.92 34.09
CA ARG A 73 -8.25 13.14 33.28
C ARG A 73 -9.67 13.30 32.74
N ILE A 74 -10.31 12.20 32.31
CA ILE A 74 -11.72 12.22 31.86
C ILE A 74 -12.64 12.61 33.02
N LEU A 75 -12.42 12.01 34.19
CA LEU A 75 -13.23 12.27 35.39
C LEU A 75 -13.05 13.67 35.98
N GLU A 76 -11.87 14.26 35.76
CA GLU A 76 -11.54 15.66 36.11
C GLU A 76 -11.98 16.65 35.02
N ARG A 77 -12.61 16.17 33.94
CA ARG A 77 -13.05 16.95 32.77
C ARG A 77 -11.93 17.69 32.04
N GLU A 78 -10.68 17.26 32.23
CA GLU A 78 -9.52 17.78 31.50
C GLU A 78 -9.49 17.27 30.04
N THR A 79 -10.19 16.18 29.76
CA THR A 79 -10.35 15.61 28.42
C THR A 79 -11.70 14.90 28.31
N THR A 80 -12.06 14.51 27.08
CA THR A 80 -13.26 13.69 26.82
C THR A 80 -12.87 12.25 26.51
N VAL A 81 -13.83 11.33 26.71
CA VAL A 81 -13.68 9.93 26.28
C VAL A 81 -13.35 9.85 24.78
N ALA A 82 -14.01 10.66 23.96
CA ALA A 82 -13.78 10.72 22.51
C ALA A 82 -12.35 11.13 22.14
N ALA A 83 -11.80 12.16 22.82
CA ALA A 83 -10.45 12.62 22.55
C ALA A 83 -9.39 11.56 22.92
N VAL A 84 -9.57 10.90 24.06
CA VAL A 84 -8.68 9.81 24.48
C VAL A 84 -8.79 8.63 23.51
N ALA A 85 -10.00 8.21 23.16
CA ALA A 85 -10.24 7.12 22.21
C ALA A 85 -9.59 7.41 20.85
N ALA A 86 -9.69 8.63 20.32
CA ALA A 86 -9.07 9.01 19.05
C ALA A 86 -7.53 8.86 19.08
N VAL A 87 -6.88 9.22 20.19
CA VAL A 87 -5.43 9.04 20.37
C VAL A 87 -5.07 7.55 20.40
N HIS A 88 -5.83 6.73 21.12
CA HIS A 88 -5.61 5.28 21.19
C HIS A 88 -5.82 4.59 19.85
N VAL A 89 -6.89 4.93 19.11
CA VAL A 89 -7.14 4.43 17.75
C VAL A 89 -5.95 4.76 16.85
N LYS A 90 -5.49 6.01 16.83
CA LYS A 90 -4.32 6.41 16.04
C LYS A 90 -3.04 5.62 16.40
N ALA A 91 -2.85 5.33 17.69
CA ALA A 91 -1.72 4.52 18.15
C ALA A 91 -1.85 3.05 17.72
N LEU A 92 -3.05 2.47 17.78
CA LEU A 92 -3.36 1.12 17.30
C LEU A 92 -3.17 1.01 15.79
N ASP A 93 -3.65 1.99 15.01
CA ASP A 93 -3.48 2.02 13.56
C ASP A 93 -1.99 2.04 13.17
N ALA A 94 -1.16 2.77 13.91
CA ALA A 94 0.29 2.75 13.72
C ALA A 94 0.91 1.36 14.02
N GLN A 95 0.40 0.66 15.05
CA GLN A 95 0.83 -0.71 15.37
C GLN A 95 0.38 -1.70 14.30
N ILE A 96 -0.87 -1.62 13.84
CA ILE A 96 -1.44 -2.46 12.78
C ILE A 96 -0.63 -2.31 11.50
N ARG A 97 -0.34 -1.07 11.07
CA ARG A 97 0.55 -0.81 9.92
C ARG A 97 1.89 -1.52 10.03
N THR A 98 2.52 -1.41 11.20
CA THR A 98 3.81 -2.06 11.46
C THR A 98 3.70 -3.59 11.37
N LEU A 99 2.62 -4.17 11.88
CA LEU A 99 2.37 -5.61 11.83
C LEU A 99 2.09 -6.10 10.41
N LEU A 100 1.29 -5.37 9.64
CA LEU A 100 1.00 -5.69 8.23
C LEU A 100 2.26 -5.65 7.37
N LEU A 101 3.11 -4.63 7.54
CA LEU A 101 4.41 -4.53 6.89
C LEU A 101 5.30 -5.74 7.19
N ARG A 102 5.44 -6.11 8.47
CA ARG A 102 6.19 -7.31 8.88
C ARG A 102 5.62 -8.58 8.27
N ARG A 103 4.29 -8.74 8.24
CA ARG A 103 3.62 -9.90 7.65
C ARG A 103 3.90 -10.01 6.15
N ALA A 104 3.77 -8.92 5.39
CA ALA A 104 4.02 -8.93 3.95
C ALA A 104 5.47 -9.30 3.61
N VAL A 105 6.42 -8.78 4.39
CA VAL A 105 7.83 -9.11 4.29
C VAL A 105 8.07 -10.59 4.54
N LEU A 106 7.55 -11.13 5.65
CA LEU A 106 7.66 -12.56 5.97
C LEU A 106 6.97 -13.45 4.93
N GLY A 107 5.80 -13.03 4.41
CA GLY A 107 5.09 -13.74 3.35
C GLY A 107 5.87 -13.79 2.04
N THR A 108 6.56 -12.71 1.69
CA THR A 108 7.45 -12.66 0.52
C THR A 108 8.64 -13.62 0.68
N VAL A 109 9.30 -13.60 1.84
CA VAL A 109 10.40 -14.54 2.16
C VAL A 109 9.95 -15.99 2.07
N ALA A 110 8.79 -16.31 2.67
CA ALA A 110 8.26 -17.66 2.70
C ALA A 110 7.95 -18.21 1.30
N ARG A 111 7.42 -17.36 0.40
CA ARG A 111 7.07 -17.77 -0.98
C ARG A 111 8.28 -17.94 -1.89
N ARG A 112 9.33 -17.12 -1.73
CA ARG A 112 10.44 -17.07 -2.70
C ARG A 112 11.58 -18.06 -2.44
N ARG A 113 11.57 -18.85 -1.34
CA ARG A 113 12.75 -19.64 -0.89
C ARG A 113 14.04 -18.81 -0.99
N SER A 114 13.96 -17.57 -0.53
CA SER A 114 14.98 -16.55 -0.74
C SER A 114 16.29 -16.85 -0.01
N GLY A 115 17.41 -16.54 -0.67
CA GLY A 115 18.75 -16.55 -0.06
C GLY A 115 18.91 -15.48 1.03
N THR A 116 20.02 -15.54 1.76
CA THR A 116 20.36 -14.65 2.89
C THR A 116 20.40 -13.16 2.55
N GLU A 117 20.74 -12.79 1.31
CA GLU A 117 20.78 -11.40 0.85
C GLU A 117 19.38 -10.83 0.56
N GLU A 118 18.50 -11.62 -0.04
CA GLU A 118 17.12 -11.19 -0.35
C GLU A 118 16.28 -11.11 0.94
N THR A 119 16.54 -11.97 1.92
CA THR A 119 15.93 -11.87 3.26
C THR A 119 16.37 -10.64 4.07
N LYS A 120 17.65 -10.24 3.97
CA LYS A 120 18.13 -8.96 4.52
C LYS A 120 17.44 -7.76 3.88
N LEU A 121 17.38 -7.75 2.55
CA LEU A 121 16.77 -6.66 1.79
C LEU A 121 15.27 -6.51 2.12
N LEU A 122 14.57 -7.63 2.34
CA LEU A 122 13.17 -7.65 2.78
C LEU A 122 13.00 -7.22 4.25
N ASN A 123 13.93 -7.57 5.15
CA ASN A 123 13.92 -7.09 6.55
C ASN A 123 14.15 -5.57 6.63
N ASP A 124 15.07 -5.05 5.82
CA ASP A 124 15.39 -3.62 5.75
C ASP A 124 14.20 -2.83 5.19
N LEU A 125 13.51 -3.34 4.16
CA LEU A 125 12.27 -2.77 3.63
C LEU A 125 11.16 -2.68 4.69
N ALA A 126 11.11 -3.62 5.64
CA ALA A 126 10.17 -3.61 6.77
C ALA A 126 10.47 -2.52 7.81
N ARG A 127 11.65 -1.88 7.75
CA ARG A 127 12.10 -0.89 8.73
C ARG A 127 12.15 0.52 8.14
N LEU A 128 11.88 0.68 6.84
CA LEU A 128 11.92 1.98 6.19
C LEU A 128 10.82 2.92 6.69
N SER A 129 11.24 4.12 7.08
CA SER A 129 10.38 5.27 7.28
C SER A 129 9.64 5.63 5.99
N ALA A 130 8.51 6.34 6.11
CA ALA A 130 7.77 6.82 4.94
C ALA A 130 8.65 7.66 3.99
N ASP A 131 9.57 8.44 4.55
CA ASP A 131 10.50 9.26 3.75
C ASP A 131 11.52 8.41 2.98
N GLU A 132 12.05 7.34 3.58
CA GLU A 132 12.95 6.43 2.85
C GLU A 132 12.21 5.67 1.74
N ARG A 133 10.97 5.26 1.99
CA ARG A 133 10.11 4.64 0.96
C ARG A 133 9.87 5.58 -0.20
N ARG A 134 9.58 6.85 0.11
CA ARG A 134 9.38 7.91 -0.88
C ARG A 134 10.65 8.10 -1.73
N ARG A 135 11.83 8.20 -1.11
CA ARG A 135 13.11 8.35 -1.81
C ARG A 135 13.39 7.23 -2.80
N ILE A 136 13.10 5.97 -2.44
CA ILE A 136 13.31 4.83 -3.37
C ILE A 136 12.56 5.02 -4.69
N ILE A 137 11.31 5.48 -4.60
CA ILE A 137 10.46 5.74 -5.77
C ILE A 137 10.91 7.01 -6.49
N GLU A 138 11.21 8.09 -5.76
CA GLU A 138 11.68 9.35 -6.33
C GLU A 138 12.98 9.17 -7.12
N ASP A 139 13.96 8.46 -6.56
CA ASP A 139 15.23 8.16 -7.23
C ASP A 139 15.00 7.35 -8.51
N PHE A 140 14.11 6.36 -8.45
CA PHE A 140 13.73 5.58 -9.63
C PHE A 140 13.07 6.46 -10.70
N VAL A 141 12.14 7.32 -10.30
CA VAL A 141 11.41 8.20 -11.23
C VAL A 141 12.35 9.22 -11.87
N ALA A 142 13.19 9.87 -11.05
CA ALA A 142 14.18 10.84 -11.53
C ALA A 142 15.19 10.19 -12.48
N GLU A 143 15.60 8.95 -12.21
CA GLU A 143 16.49 8.21 -13.09
C GLU A 143 15.78 7.83 -14.40
N VAL A 144 14.68 7.10 -14.34
CA VAL A 144 14.06 6.48 -15.53
C VAL A 144 13.27 7.47 -16.37
N PHE A 145 12.63 8.46 -15.75
CA PHE A 145 11.71 9.39 -16.41
C PHE A 145 12.18 10.85 -16.32
N GLY A 146 13.29 11.15 -15.65
CA GLY A 146 13.83 12.51 -15.56
C GLY A 146 14.38 13.02 -16.89
N GLY A 147 14.13 14.30 -17.20
CA GLY A 147 14.58 14.93 -18.44
C GLY A 147 13.71 14.64 -19.68
N VAL A 148 12.61 13.91 -19.51
CA VAL A 148 11.59 13.70 -20.55
C VAL A 148 10.55 14.80 -20.38
N ASP A 149 10.54 15.76 -21.31
CA ASP A 149 9.64 16.92 -21.20
C ASP A 149 8.17 16.49 -21.18
N ALA A 150 7.49 17.11 -20.21
CA ALA A 150 6.12 16.99 -19.80
C ALA A 150 5.10 17.46 -20.87
N ASP A 151 5.10 16.87 -22.06
CA ASP A 151 4.00 17.04 -23.01
C ASP A 151 2.85 16.09 -22.59
N PRO A 152 1.66 16.64 -22.27
CA PRO A 152 0.52 15.86 -21.79
C PRO A 152 0.00 14.79 -22.76
N ASP A 153 0.40 14.79 -24.04
CA ASP A 153 0.06 13.77 -25.04
C ASP A 153 1.17 12.71 -25.24
N ILE A 154 2.35 12.92 -24.67
CA ILE A 154 3.56 12.06 -24.81
C ILE A 154 3.53 10.85 -23.87
N VAL A 155 2.66 10.89 -22.89
CA VAL A 155 2.50 9.83 -21.92
C VAL A 155 0.99 9.55 -21.89
N ASP A 156 0.53 8.30 -21.77
CA ASP A 156 -0.90 8.03 -21.49
C ASP A 156 -1.37 9.10 -20.50
N PRO A 157 -2.45 9.88 -20.77
CA PRO A 157 -2.82 11.03 -19.95
C PRO A 157 -2.94 10.67 -18.45
N ASP A 158 -3.12 9.39 -18.15
CA ASP A 158 -3.03 8.83 -16.81
C ASP A 158 -1.58 8.84 -16.24
N ILE A 159 -0.53 8.49 -17.00
CA ILE A 159 0.88 8.41 -16.56
C ILE A 159 1.56 9.80 -16.47
N GLY A 160 1.32 10.75 -17.38
CA GLY A 160 2.00 12.06 -17.41
C GLY A 160 1.47 13.04 -16.36
N ALA A 161 0.16 12.98 -16.10
CA ALA A 161 -0.46 13.65 -14.96
C ALA A 161 -0.09 12.99 -13.62
N ARG A 162 0.21 11.68 -13.63
CA ARG A 162 0.73 10.95 -12.46
C ARG A 162 2.16 11.36 -12.10
N THR A 163 3.04 11.67 -13.07
CA THR A 163 4.44 12.06 -12.85
C THR A 163 4.60 13.32 -11.98
N ARG A 164 3.59 14.21 -11.98
CA ARG A 164 3.59 15.45 -11.18
C ARG A 164 2.98 15.28 -9.78
N HIS A 165 2.44 14.11 -9.43
CA HIS A 165 1.88 13.80 -8.09
C HIS A 165 2.28 12.39 -7.58
N THR A 166 3.48 11.91 -7.93
CA THR A 166 3.89 10.48 -7.88
C THR A 166 4.49 9.99 -6.56
N ALA A 167 3.94 10.33 -5.39
CA ALA A 167 4.21 9.47 -4.24
C ALA A 167 3.49 8.13 -4.47
N VAL A 168 4.19 7.09 -4.94
CA VAL A 168 3.72 5.70 -4.81
C VAL A 168 4.03 5.27 -3.38
N ASP A 169 3.35 5.92 -2.43
CA ASP A 169 3.42 5.57 -1.03
C ASP A 169 2.22 4.68 -0.68
N LEU A 170 2.38 3.91 0.38
CA LEU A 170 1.26 3.17 0.95
C LEU A 170 0.25 4.17 1.52
N PRO A 171 -1.07 3.91 1.37
CA PRO A 171 -2.07 4.73 2.03
C PRO A 171 -1.93 4.66 3.57
N ASP A 172 -2.58 5.58 4.27
CA ASP A 172 -2.50 5.65 5.74
C ASP A 172 -2.98 4.38 6.45
N ASP A 173 -3.89 3.63 5.83
CA ASP A 173 -4.33 2.30 6.27
C ASP A 173 -4.27 1.31 5.09
N PRO A 174 -3.10 0.68 4.84
CA PRO A 174 -2.90 -0.15 3.67
C PRO A 174 -3.41 -1.57 3.88
N THR A 175 -4.07 -2.13 2.86
CA THR A 175 -4.44 -3.54 2.87
C THR A 175 -3.20 -4.44 2.78
N PRO A 176 -3.26 -5.70 3.25
CA PRO A 176 -2.15 -6.65 3.10
C PRO A 176 -1.63 -6.75 1.66
N GLU A 177 -2.53 -6.72 0.68
CA GLU A 177 -2.22 -6.79 -0.75
C GLU A 177 -1.46 -5.55 -1.23
N GLN A 178 -1.82 -4.36 -0.73
CA GLN A 178 -1.09 -3.12 -1.05
C GLN A 178 0.33 -3.15 -0.50
N VAL A 179 0.50 -3.64 0.73
CA VAL A 179 1.82 -3.80 1.35
C VAL A 179 2.66 -4.81 0.57
N GLU A 180 2.11 -5.97 0.22
CA GLU A 180 2.82 -6.99 -0.57
C GLU A 180 3.22 -6.44 -1.95
N ALA A 181 2.32 -5.73 -2.64
CA ALA A 181 2.60 -5.10 -3.92
C ALA A 181 3.68 -4.01 -3.80
N TRP A 182 3.68 -3.23 -2.72
CA TRP A 182 4.69 -2.20 -2.50
C TRP A 182 6.08 -2.82 -2.26
N VAL A 183 6.17 -3.89 -1.46
CA VAL A 183 7.45 -4.60 -1.21
C VAL A 183 8.00 -5.17 -2.52
N GLU A 184 7.15 -5.78 -3.34
CA GLU A 184 7.55 -6.29 -4.65
C GLU A 184 7.98 -5.17 -5.59
N LEU A 185 7.24 -4.05 -5.62
CA LEU A 185 7.59 -2.86 -6.39
C LEU A 185 8.96 -2.31 -5.98
N ALA A 186 9.19 -2.15 -4.67
CA ALA A 186 10.46 -1.66 -4.13
C ALA A 186 11.64 -2.57 -4.53
N GLY A 187 11.42 -3.89 -4.54
CA GLY A 187 12.41 -4.84 -5.05
C GLY A 187 12.66 -4.66 -6.55
N LEU A 188 11.61 -4.53 -7.35
CA LEU A 188 11.69 -4.36 -8.80
C LEU A 188 12.42 -3.06 -9.19
N VAL A 189 12.04 -1.92 -8.62
CA VAL A 189 12.62 -0.61 -9.00
C VAL A 189 14.08 -0.47 -8.58
N ARG A 190 14.55 -1.23 -7.59
CA ARG A 190 15.97 -1.23 -7.16
C ARG A 190 16.88 -2.04 -8.08
N ARG A 191 16.33 -2.85 -8.99
CA ARG A 191 17.10 -3.68 -9.93
C ARG A 191 17.76 -2.81 -11.03
N PRO A 192 19.11 -2.76 -11.13
CA PRO A 192 19.79 -1.90 -12.10
C PRO A 192 19.49 -2.25 -13.55
N ASP A 193 19.28 -3.54 -13.84
CA ASP A 193 18.94 -4.04 -15.17
C ASP A 193 17.54 -3.60 -15.60
N PHE A 194 16.58 -3.62 -14.67
CA PHE A 194 15.22 -3.11 -14.90
C PHE A 194 15.23 -1.59 -15.16
N ARG A 195 15.96 -0.81 -14.36
CA ARG A 195 16.10 0.65 -14.53
C ARG A 195 16.64 1.03 -15.90
N ARG A 196 17.71 0.36 -16.34
CA ARG A 196 18.28 0.56 -17.69
C ARG A 196 17.26 0.26 -18.79
N ARG A 197 16.63 -0.93 -18.75
CA ARG A 197 15.64 -1.34 -19.76
C ARG A 197 14.45 -0.37 -19.85
N MET A 198 13.96 0.10 -18.70
CA MET A 198 12.87 1.08 -18.66
C MET A 198 13.30 2.45 -19.20
N ARG A 199 14.51 2.92 -18.88
CA ARG A 199 15.04 4.18 -19.43
C ARG A 199 15.21 4.08 -20.95
N ASP A 200 15.81 3.00 -21.44
CA ASP A 200 15.98 2.78 -22.88
C ASP A 200 14.63 2.82 -23.61
N MET A 201 13.59 2.22 -23.03
CA MET A 201 12.22 2.28 -23.57
C MET A 201 11.68 3.71 -23.63
N VAL A 202 11.87 4.50 -22.56
CA VAL A 202 11.40 5.88 -22.47
C VAL A 202 12.15 6.82 -23.42
N GLU A 203 13.48 6.73 -23.51
CA GLU A 203 14.27 7.58 -24.41
C GLU A 203 14.02 7.27 -25.90
N ASN A 204 13.67 6.03 -26.22
CA ASN A 204 13.33 5.68 -27.60
C ASN A 204 11.94 6.20 -28.00
N ASP A 205 11.00 6.26 -27.04
CA ASP A 205 9.68 6.86 -27.21
C ASP A 205 9.74 8.38 -27.42
N THR A 206 10.71 9.07 -26.78
CA THR A 206 10.92 10.51 -27.00
C THR A 206 11.56 10.81 -28.35
N ARG A 207 12.58 10.05 -28.77
CA ARG A 207 13.23 10.20 -30.08
C ARG A 207 12.25 10.01 -31.24
N GLU A 208 11.36 9.01 -31.14
CA GLU A 208 10.33 8.77 -32.16
C GLU A 208 9.38 9.97 -32.32
N ARG A 209 8.98 10.61 -31.22
CA ARG A 209 8.09 11.77 -31.26
C ARG A 209 8.75 13.04 -31.77
N ALA A 210 10.03 13.23 -31.50
CA ALA A 210 10.78 14.36 -32.03
C ALA A 210 10.97 14.26 -33.57
N GLY A 211 10.64 13.12 -34.19
CA GLY A 211 10.99 12.84 -35.58
C GLY A 211 12.50 12.75 -35.81
N GLU A 212 13.27 12.67 -34.71
CA GLU A 212 14.73 12.63 -34.70
C GLU A 212 15.19 11.18 -34.59
N GLY A 213 15.23 10.51 -35.74
CA GLY A 213 15.69 9.14 -35.89
C GLY A 213 15.35 8.61 -37.29
N PRO A 214 16.00 7.54 -37.79
CA PRO A 214 15.52 6.89 -38.99
C PRO A 214 14.04 6.54 -38.78
N GLN A 215 13.21 6.79 -39.79
CA GLN A 215 11.75 6.62 -39.84
C GLN A 215 11.33 5.13 -39.80
N ARG A 216 12.12 4.30 -39.12
CA ARG A 216 11.88 2.91 -38.76
C ARG A 216 11.29 2.97 -37.35
N GLU A 217 9.97 2.82 -37.27
CA GLU A 217 9.19 2.74 -36.03
C GLU A 217 10.02 2.09 -34.93
N SER A 218 10.38 2.87 -33.90
CA SER A 218 11.35 2.43 -32.92
C SER A 218 10.74 1.27 -32.14
N GLU A 219 11.29 0.08 -32.35
CA GLU A 219 10.83 -1.17 -31.77
C GLU A 219 10.72 -1.13 -30.23
N ALA A 220 11.28 -0.08 -29.58
CA ALA A 220 11.33 0.19 -28.13
C ALA A 220 10.36 1.21 -27.60
N SER A 221 9.46 1.74 -28.42
CA SER A 221 8.52 2.74 -27.96
C SER A 221 7.29 2.14 -27.27
N VAL A 222 6.67 2.95 -26.41
CA VAL A 222 5.37 2.62 -25.79
C VAL A 222 4.28 2.58 -26.86
N TRP A 223 4.44 3.34 -27.94
CA TRP A 223 3.53 3.34 -29.07
C TRP A 223 3.57 2.01 -29.84
N PHE A 224 4.76 1.43 -30.07
CA PHE A 224 4.89 0.10 -30.66
C PHE A 224 4.14 -0.95 -29.82
N ALA A 225 4.28 -0.91 -28.50
CA ALA A 225 3.52 -1.79 -27.60
C ALA A 225 1.99 -1.60 -27.74
N LYS A 226 1.50 -0.36 -27.82
CA LYS A 226 0.06 -0.09 -28.07
C LYS A 226 -0.40 -0.61 -29.43
N LYS A 227 0.45 -0.49 -30.47
CA LYS A 227 0.18 -0.99 -31.83
C LYS A 227 0.06 -2.52 -31.82
N ILE A 228 0.93 -3.22 -31.07
CA ILE A 228 0.84 -4.67 -30.83
C ILE A 228 -0.50 -5.02 -30.19
N VAL A 229 -0.80 -4.43 -29.03
CA VAL A 229 -2.02 -4.73 -28.27
C VAL A 229 -3.27 -4.58 -29.14
N ARG A 230 -3.36 -3.50 -29.92
CA ARG A 230 -4.49 -3.28 -30.82
C ARG A 230 -4.54 -4.31 -31.95
N LEU A 231 -3.49 -4.42 -32.76
CA LEU A 231 -3.54 -5.21 -33.99
C LEU A 231 -3.51 -6.72 -33.72
N VAL A 232 -2.73 -7.15 -32.73
CA VAL A 232 -2.66 -8.54 -32.30
C VAL A 232 -3.88 -8.92 -31.48
N GLY A 233 -4.36 -8.05 -30.59
CA GLY A 233 -5.60 -8.28 -29.84
C GLY A 233 -6.78 -8.54 -30.77
N GLU A 234 -7.01 -7.67 -31.76
CA GLU A 234 -8.05 -7.84 -32.80
C GLU A 234 -7.87 -9.13 -33.61
N ALA A 235 -6.62 -9.55 -33.89
CA ALA A 235 -6.35 -10.80 -34.59
C ALA A 235 -6.70 -12.03 -33.73
N ARG A 236 -6.33 -11.99 -32.44
CA ARG A 236 -6.60 -13.06 -31.48
C ARG A 236 -8.08 -13.21 -31.18
N GLU A 237 -8.82 -12.12 -31.06
CA GLU A 237 -10.28 -12.14 -30.90
C GLU A 237 -10.99 -12.80 -32.09
N ARG A 238 -10.42 -12.68 -33.29
CA ARG A 238 -10.90 -13.37 -34.50
C ARG A 238 -10.40 -14.81 -34.64
N GLY A 239 -9.65 -15.33 -33.65
CA GLY A 239 -9.13 -16.70 -33.65
C GLY A 239 -7.93 -16.93 -34.58
N VAL A 240 -7.25 -15.88 -35.02
CA VAL A 240 -6.06 -16.00 -35.89
C VAL A 240 -4.90 -16.60 -35.08
N THR A 241 -4.34 -17.72 -35.54
CA THR A 241 -3.19 -18.36 -34.88
C THR A 241 -1.87 -17.77 -35.41
N PRO A 242 -0.78 -17.75 -34.61
CA PRO A 242 0.48 -17.15 -35.02
C PRO A 242 1.10 -17.75 -36.30
N ASP A 243 0.85 -19.03 -36.57
CA ASP A 243 1.35 -19.79 -37.71
C ASP A 243 0.46 -19.70 -38.96
N SER A 244 -0.77 -19.16 -38.84
CA SER A 244 -1.72 -19.05 -39.94
C SER A 244 -1.26 -18.10 -41.06
N PRO A 245 -1.62 -18.32 -42.33
CA PRO A 245 -1.35 -17.37 -43.42
C PRO A 245 -1.84 -15.95 -43.13
N GLU A 246 -2.97 -15.81 -42.44
CA GLU A 246 -3.59 -14.54 -42.03
C GLU A 246 -2.70 -13.75 -41.06
N ALA A 247 -1.85 -14.42 -40.27
CA ALA A 247 -0.90 -13.75 -39.39
C ALA A 247 0.16 -12.95 -40.17
N ALA A 248 0.47 -13.29 -41.42
CA ALA A 248 1.38 -12.51 -42.26
C ALA A 248 0.85 -11.09 -42.49
N GLY A 249 -0.46 -10.95 -42.78
CA GLY A 249 -1.09 -9.63 -42.95
C GLY A 249 -1.24 -8.82 -41.66
N VAL A 250 -1.12 -9.47 -40.49
CA VAL A 250 -1.00 -8.76 -39.20
C VAL A 250 0.43 -8.26 -39.01
N LEU A 251 1.43 -9.09 -39.32
CA LEU A 251 2.85 -8.72 -39.26
C LEU A 251 3.18 -7.58 -40.22
N ASP A 252 2.69 -7.61 -41.47
CA ASP A 252 2.95 -6.54 -42.44
C ASP A 252 2.36 -5.19 -41.99
N ARG A 253 1.16 -5.19 -41.40
CA ARG A 253 0.57 -3.96 -40.83
C ARG A 253 1.29 -3.47 -39.57
N LEU A 254 1.85 -4.40 -38.79
CA LEU A 254 2.53 -4.09 -37.54
C LEU A 254 3.95 -3.60 -37.77
N LEU A 255 4.70 -4.27 -38.65
CA LEU A 255 6.14 -4.09 -38.86
C LEU A 255 6.45 -3.27 -40.12
N GLY A 256 5.49 -3.11 -41.04
CA GLY A 256 5.69 -2.39 -42.29
C GLY A 256 6.82 -2.99 -43.13
N ASP A 257 7.64 -2.10 -43.73
CA ASP A 257 8.76 -2.46 -44.60
C ASP A 257 10.04 -2.87 -43.82
N MET A 258 9.88 -3.31 -42.57
CA MET A 258 10.99 -3.71 -41.71
C MET A 258 11.73 -4.92 -42.31
N ASP A 259 13.06 -4.76 -42.45
CA ASP A 259 13.97 -5.80 -42.91
C ASP A 259 14.11 -6.95 -41.90
N GLU A 260 14.73 -8.05 -42.34
CA GLU A 260 14.89 -9.26 -41.53
C GLU A 260 15.72 -9.01 -40.25
N ALA A 261 16.66 -8.06 -40.32
CA ALA A 261 17.45 -7.64 -39.16
C ALA A 261 16.56 -6.95 -38.10
N GLY A 262 15.66 -6.06 -38.51
CA GLY A 262 14.68 -5.44 -37.62
C GLY A 262 13.69 -6.44 -37.04
N ARG A 263 13.16 -7.36 -37.87
CA ARG A 263 12.25 -8.42 -37.38
C ARG A 263 12.90 -9.29 -36.30
N THR A 264 14.19 -9.60 -36.47
CA THR A 264 14.99 -10.33 -35.47
C THR A 264 15.21 -9.52 -34.20
N ALA A 265 15.42 -8.21 -34.31
CA ALA A 265 15.58 -7.32 -33.17
C ALA A 265 14.28 -7.19 -32.35
N VAL A 266 13.12 -7.10 -33.02
CA VAL A 266 11.80 -7.15 -32.38
C VAL A 266 11.60 -8.46 -31.63
N LEU A 267 11.87 -9.60 -32.26
CA LEU A 267 11.72 -10.93 -31.62
C LEU A 267 12.60 -11.04 -30.37
N ARG A 268 13.89 -10.71 -30.49
CA ARG A 268 14.82 -10.72 -29.36
C ARG A 268 14.32 -9.87 -28.21
N ARG A 269 13.69 -8.73 -28.50
CA ARG A 269 13.11 -7.86 -27.48
C ARG A 269 11.90 -8.48 -26.77
N LEU A 270 10.96 -9.04 -27.53
CA LEU A 270 9.80 -9.73 -26.93
C LEU A 270 10.28 -10.82 -25.98
N GLU A 271 11.39 -11.49 -26.32
CA GLU A 271 12.06 -12.49 -25.49
C GLU A 271 12.83 -11.91 -24.29
N THR A 272 13.33 -10.67 -24.36
CA THR A 272 13.97 -10.00 -23.20
C THR A 272 13.00 -9.70 -22.06
N GLY A 273 11.69 -9.75 -22.29
CA GLY A 273 10.67 -9.57 -21.26
C GLY A 273 10.42 -8.12 -20.82
N VAL A 274 11.01 -7.12 -21.49
CA VAL A 274 10.85 -5.68 -21.16
C VAL A 274 9.37 -5.28 -21.02
N TYR A 275 8.53 -5.72 -21.96
CA TYR A 275 7.09 -5.40 -21.93
C TYR A 275 6.37 -6.05 -20.76
N SER A 276 6.74 -7.29 -20.41
CA SER A 276 6.20 -8.01 -19.26
C SER A 276 6.60 -7.35 -17.94
N GLU A 277 7.86 -6.93 -17.80
CA GLU A 277 8.33 -6.21 -16.61
C GLU A 277 7.66 -4.83 -16.48
N ALA A 278 7.47 -4.10 -17.58
CA ALA A 278 6.76 -2.82 -17.58
C ALA A 278 5.26 -2.99 -17.22
N GLU A 279 4.60 -4.06 -17.70
CA GLU A 279 3.24 -4.41 -17.29
C GLU A 279 3.16 -4.77 -15.81
N HIS A 280 4.10 -5.57 -15.32
CA HIS A 280 4.18 -5.96 -13.93
C HIS A 280 4.37 -4.73 -13.02
N TYR A 281 5.27 -3.80 -13.40
CA TYR A 281 5.42 -2.51 -12.73
C TYR A 281 4.09 -1.73 -12.66
N ARG A 282 3.38 -1.57 -13.79
CA ARG A 282 2.08 -0.86 -13.83
C ARG A 282 1.03 -1.54 -12.95
N ARG A 283 1.01 -2.88 -12.92
CA ARG A 283 0.11 -3.68 -12.08
C ARG A 283 0.36 -3.40 -10.60
N LEU A 284 1.62 -3.47 -10.16
CA LEU A 284 2.00 -3.21 -8.77
C LEU A 284 1.64 -1.78 -8.36
N VAL A 285 1.94 -0.79 -9.21
CA VAL A 285 1.57 0.62 -8.96
C VAL A 285 0.05 0.80 -8.83
N ALA A 286 -0.75 0.10 -9.65
CA ALA A 286 -2.21 0.14 -9.56
C ALA A 286 -2.70 -0.41 -8.22
N VAL A 287 -2.19 -1.59 -7.82
CA VAL A 287 -2.55 -2.24 -6.55
C VAL A 287 -2.18 -1.34 -5.37
N VAL A 288 -0.95 -0.83 -5.30
CA VAL A 288 -0.51 0.09 -4.23
C VAL A 288 -1.44 1.31 -4.11
N ARG A 289 -1.92 1.83 -5.24
CA ARG A 289 -2.85 2.97 -5.29
C ARG A 289 -4.31 2.61 -5.04
N GLY A 290 -4.63 1.35 -4.76
CA GLY A 290 -6.01 0.87 -4.57
C GLY A 290 -6.84 0.93 -5.85
N ARG A 291 -6.21 0.89 -7.03
CA ARG A 291 -6.88 0.85 -8.34
C ARG A 291 -6.85 -0.56 -8.90
N PRO A 292 -7.91 -1.01 -9.59
CA PRO A 292 -7.88 -2.30 -10.27
C PRO A 292 -6.78 -2.28 -11.34
N PRO A 293 -5.93 -3.33 -11.40
CA PRO A 293 -4.92 -3.41 -12.44
C PRO A 293 -5.56 -3.56 -13.82
N LYS A 294 -4.94 -2.96 -14.85
CA LYS A 294 -5.34 -3.18 -16.25
C LYS A 294 -5.08 -4.65 -16.65
N PRO A 295 -5.85 -5.20 -17.62
CA PRO A 295 -5.59 -6.52 -18.18
C PRO A 295 -4.13 -6.65 -18.68
N SER A 296 -3.56 -7.84 -18.59
CA SER A 296 -2.22 -8.11 -19.11
C SER A 296 -2.33 -8.42 -20.61
N HIS A 297 -1.37 -7.91 -21.39
CA HIS A 297 -1.26 -8.19 -22.81
C HIS A 297 -0.14 -9.19 -23.11
N GLY A 298 0.30 -9.96 -22.10
CA GLY A 298 1.34 -10.98 -22.24
C GLY A 298 1.08 -11.97 -23.38
N GLU A 299 -0.18 -12.34 -23.58
CA GLU A 299 -0.59 -13.24 -24.65
C GLU A 299 -0.51 -12.59 -26.05
N ASP A 300 -0.68 -11.28 -26.15
CA ASP A 300 -0.51 -10.53 -27.41
C ASP A 300 0.98 -10.49 -27.79
N PHE A 301 1.86 -10.23 -26.81
CA PHE A 301 3.31 -10.29 -27.00
C PHE A 301 3.79 -11.70 -27.35
N ALA A 302 3.24 -12.73 -26.70
CA ALA A 302 3.56 -14.13 -26.98
C ALA A 302 3.10 -14.56 -28.38
N TRP A 303 1.90 -14.12 -28.79
CA TRP A 303 1.37 -14.35 -30.14
C TRP A 303 2.32 -13.75 -31.19
N LEU A 304 2.76 -12.50 -31.01
CA LEU A 304 3.67 -11.85 -31.94
C LEU A 304 5.03 -12.57 -32.02
N ALA A 305 5.58 -12.96 -30.88
CA ALA A 305 6.82 -13.73 -30.85
C ALA A 305 6.67 -15.08 -31.57
N GLY A 306 5.53 -15.76 -31.41
CA GLY A 306 5.21 -16.98 -32.15
C GLY A 306 5.12 -16.75 -33.66
N ALA A 307 4.46 -15.66 -34.08
CA ALA A 307 4.26 -15.35 -35.49
C ALA A 307 5.57 -14.98 -36.20
N LEU A 308 6.48 -14.29 -35.51
CA LEU A 308 7.83 -14.00 -35.97
C LEU A 308 8.68 -15.28 -36.09
N ARG A 309 8.65 -16.17 -35.09
CA ARG A 309 9.41 -17.44 -35.15
C ARG A 309 8.95 -18.37 -36.26
N ALA A 310 7.65 -18.41 -36.55
CA ALA A 310 7.12 -19.25 -37.62
C ALA A 310 7.57 -18.80 -39.04
N ARG A 311 8.21 -17.62 -39.15
CA ARG A 311 8.57 -16.95 -40.40
C ARG A 311 10.01 -16.42 -40.41
N ALA A 312 10.80 -16.81 -39.43
CA ALA A 312 12.26 -16.63 -39.40
C ALA A 312 12.91 -17.85 -40.04
#